data_AF-A0A0Q0D446-F1
#
_entry.id   AF-A0A0Q0D446-F1
#
_cell.length_a   1.000
_cell.length_b   1.000
_cell.length_c   1.000
_cell.angle_alpha   90.00
_cell.angle_beta   90.00
_cell.angle_gamma   90.00
#
_symmetry.space_group_name_H-M   'P 1'
#
loop_
_entity.id
_entity.type
_entity.pdbx_description
1 polymer ?
#
loop_
_entity_poly.entity_id
_entity_poly.type
_entity_poly.pdbx_seq_one_letter_code
_entity_poly.pdbx_strand_id
1 'polypeptide(L)'
;MPKKLSAPFTLEEDIGRLKTLLPTEAMIEEFGDMLQQIHRSNATERERLLALGMCHGYLSGLKSAELLSAAKVPDLREIVFWAELRSEPK
;
A
#
# COMPACT_ATOMS: atom_id res chain seq x y z
N MET A 1 -19.98 10.78 -0.19
CA MET A 1 -19.20 11.78 -0.95
C MET A 1 -18.04 11.07 -1.59
N PRO A 2 -17.82 11.18 -2.92
CA PRO A 2 -16.59 10.67 -3.50
C PRO A 2 -15.45 11.50 -2.88
N LYS A 3 -14.57 10.85 -2.12
CA LYS A 3 -13.32 11.50 -1.73
C LYS A 3 -12.68 11.98 -3.04
N LYS A 4 -12.31 13.26 -3.12
CA LYS A 4 -11.43 13.75 -4.18
C LYS A 4 -10.26 12.77 -4.22
N LEU A 5 -10.20 11.95 -5.25
CA LEU A 5 -9.01 11.15 -5.54
C LEU A 5 -7.92 12.21 -5.74
N SER A 6 -7.03 12.29 -4.75
CA SER A 6 -5.78 13.03 -4.85
C SER A 6 -5.12 12.65 -6.18
N ALA A 7 -4.40 13.56 -6.84
CA ALA A 7 -3.66 13.19 -8.04
C ALA A 7 -2.87 11.89 -7.79
N PRO A 8 -2.81 10.94 -8.74
CA PRO A 8 -2.17 9.65 -8.52
C PRO A 8 -0.73 9.89 -8.05
N PHE A 9 -0.43 9.44 -6.84
CA PHE A 9 0.92 9.50 -6.31
C PHE A 9 1.81 8.53 -7.10
N THR A 10 3.10 8.83 -7.19
CA THR A 10 4.13 7.90 -7.67
C THR A 10 4.39 6.82 -6.60
N LEU A 11 5.05 5.72 -6.98
CA LEU A 11 5.47 4.70 -6.01
C LEU A 11 6.40 5.32 -4.95
N GLU A 12 7.29 6.22 -5.35
CA GLU A 12 8.19 6.94 -4.44
C GLU A 12 7.42 7.80 -3.42
N GLU A 13 6.38 8.52 -3.87
CA GLU A 13 5.53 9.32 -2.99
C GLU A 13 4.74 8.45 -2.01
N ASP A 14 4.19 7.32 -2.49
CA ASP A 14 3.48 6.36 -1.63
C ASP A 14 4.41 5.81 -0.53
N ILE A 15 5.63 5.40 -0.90
CA ILE A 15 6.65 4.94 0.06
C ILE A 15 7.03 6.07 1.03
N GLY A 16 7.19 7.31 0.55
CA GLY A 16 7.48 8.47 1.38
C GLY A 16 6.40 8.75 2.44
N ARG A 17 5.13 8.56 2.08
CA ARG A 17 3.98 8.74 3.00
C ARG A 17 3.97 7.70 4.12
N LEU A 18 4.50 6.50 3.90
CA LEU A 18 4.50 5.42 4.92
C LEU A 18 5.15 5.85 6.24
N LYS A 19 6.19 6.69 6.19
CA LYS A 19 6.88 7.23 7.37
C LYS A 19 5.96 7.99 8.33
N THR A 20 4.90 8.57 7.81
CA THR A 20 3.90 9.30 8.61
C THR A 20 2.72 8.42 9.00
N LEU A 21 2.51 7.31 8.29
CA LEU A 21 1.34 6.45 8.41
C LEU A 21 1.57 5.23 9.30
N LEU A 22 2.78 4.67 9.28
CA LEU A 22 3.14 3.47 10.03
C LEU A 22 4.02 3.83 11.24
N PRO A 23 3.87 3.11 12.37
CA PRO A 23 4.47 3.50 13.64
C PRO A 23 5.95 3.12 13.80
N THR A 24 6.46 2.15 13.03
CA THR A 24 7.85 1.66 13.16
C THR A 24 8.51 1.52 11.80
N GLU A 25 9.84 1.62 11.76
CA GLU A 25 10.63 1.46 10.53
C GLU A 25 10.45 0.07 9.92
N ALA A 26 10.39 -0.98 10.76
CA ALA A 26 10.15 -2.34 10.29
C ALA A 26 8.82 -2.46 9.52
N MET A 27 7.74 -1.82 10.00
CA MET A 27 6.47 -1.82 9.29
C MET A 27 6.53 -1.02 7.99
N ILE A 28 7.29 0.09 7.99
CA ILE A 28 7.50 0.92 6.80
C ILE A 28 8.26 0.14 5.72
N GLU A 29 9.33 -0.55 6.10
CA GLU A 29 10.13 -1.40 5.20
C GLU A 29 9.29 -2.56 4.67
N GLU A 30 8.63 -3.34 5.55
CA GLU A 30 7.80 -4.48 5.14
C GLU A 30 6.70 -4.06 4.16
N PHE A 31 5.96 -3.00 4.49
CA PHE A 31 4.87 -2.53 3.63
C PHE A 31 5.40 -1.89 2.34
N GLY A 32 6.51 -1.15 2.42
CA GLY A 32 7.18 -0.58 1.25
C GLY A 32 7.66 -1.65 0.27
N ASP A 33 8.24 -2.73 0.78
CA ASP A 33 8.69 -3.87 -0.03
C ASP A 33 7.52 -4.56 -0.75
N MET A 34 6.36 -4.70 -0.09
CA MET A 34 5.16 -5.22 -0.74
C MET A 34 4.68 -4.29 -1.87
N LEU A 35 4.69 -2.96 -1.66
CA LEU A 35 4.34 -1.99 -2.70
C LEU A 35 5.31 -2.04 -3.89
N GLN A 36 6.60 -2.23 -3.65
CA GLN A 36 7.59 -2.38 -4.72
C GLN A 36 7.38 -3.68 -5.51
N GLN A 37 7.03 -4.78 -4.84
CA GLN A 37 6.77 -6.06 -5.50
C GLN A 37 5.61 -5.98 -6.50
N ILE A 38 4.58 -5.20 -6.21
CA ILE A 38 3.44 -4.96 -7.12
C ILE A 38 3.91 -4.35 -8.45
N HIS A 39 4.90 -3.45 -8.42
CA HIS A 39 5.36 -2.70 -9.60
C HIS A 39 6.63 -3.27 -10.24
N ARG A 40 7.11 -4.43 -9.77
CA ARG A 40 8.33 -5.04 -10.29
C ARG A 40 8.14 -5.38 -11.79
N SER A 41 9.06 -4.90 -12.63
CA SER A 41 8.94 -4.95 -14.10
C SER A 41 8.81 -6.35 -14.70
N ASN A 42 9.29 -7.39 -14.02
CA ASN A 42 9.24 -8.78 -14.45
C ASN A 42 8.25 -9.64 -13.63
N ALA A 43 7.43 -9.03 -12.76
CA ALA A 43 6.43 -9.78 -12.01
C ALA A 43 5.34 -10.32 -12.95
N THR A 44 5.00 -11.59 -12.75
CA THR A 44 3.79 -12.19 -13.32
C THR A 44 2.54 -11.57 -12.70
N GLU A 45 1.40 -11.69 -13.37
CA GLU A 45 0.11 -11.25 -12.82
C GLU A 45 -0.19 -11.91 -11.47
N ARG A 46 0.12 -13.21 -11.34
CA ARG A 46 -0.05 -13.94 -10.08
C ARG A 46 0.79 -13.34 -8.95
N GLU A 47 2.03 -12.99 -9.21
CA GLU A 47 2.91 -12.39 -8.20
C GLU A 47 2.42 -10.99 -7.79
N ARG A 48 1.92 -10.20 -8.73
CA ARG A 48 1.31 -8.88 -8.43
C ARG A 48 0.06 -9.04 -7.55
N LEU A 49 -0.85 -9.94 -7.93
CA LEU A 49 -2.06 -10.21 -7.15
C LEU A 49 -1.75 -10.75 -5.76
N LEU A 50 -0.70 -11.58 -5.63
CA LEU A 50 -0.24 -12.04 -4.32
C LEU A 50 0.27 -10.88 -3.47
N ALA A 51 1.11 -10.00 -4.02
CA ALA A 51 1.63 -8.83 -3.30
C ALA A 51 0.51 -7.84 -2.89
N LEU A 52 -0.49 -7.64 -3.75
CA LEU A 52 -1.71 -6.89 -3.42
C LEU A 52 -2.47 -7.54 -2.26
N GLY A 53 -2.69 -8.86 -2.32
CA GLY A 53 -3.31 -9.62 -1.24
C GLY A 53 -2.54 -9.50 0.08
N MET A 54 -1.21 -9.54 0.02
CA MET A 54 -0.34 -9.33 1.19
C MET A 54 -0.51 -7.92 1.77
N CYS A 55 -0.56 -6.87 0.95
CA CYS A 55 -0.83 -5.50 1.42
C CYS A 55 -2.16 -5.42 2.18
N HIS A 56 -3.23 -5.98 1.61
CA HIS A 56 -4.55 -6.00 2.27
C HIS A 56 -4.54 -6.80 3.56
N GLY A 57 -3.93 -7.99 3.55
CA GLY A 57 -3.80 -8.85 4.72
C GLY A 57 -3.01 -8.18 5.84
N TYR A 58 -1.90 -7.53 5.51
CA TYR A 58 -1.06 -6.81 6.44
C TYR A 58 -1.81 -5.67 7.12
N LEU A 59 -2.51 -4.82 6.34
CA LEU A 59 -3.33 -3.75 6.91
C LEU A 59 -4.46 -4.28 7.80
N SER A 60 -5.07 -5.41 7.43
CA SER A 60 -6.09 -6.07 8.24
C SER A 60 -5.52 -6.61 9.55
N GLY A 61 -4.32 -7.21 9.51
CA GLY A 61 -3.59 -7.72 10.66
C GLY A 61 -3.20 -6.60 11.63
N LEU A 62 -2.58 -5.53 11.12
CA LEU A 62 -2.23 -4.37 11.94
C LEU A 62 -3.46 -3.70 12.57
N LYS A 63 -4.58 -3.63 11.84
CA LYS A 63 -5.84 -3.12 12.39
C LYS A 63 -6.35 -4.01 13.52
N SER A 64 -6.33 -5.33 13.33
CA SER A 64 -6.80 -6.30 14.34
C SER A 64 -5.90 -6.31 15.58
N ALA A 65 -4.62 -6.02 15.42
CA ALA A 65 -3.66 -5.88 16.51
C ALA A 65 -3.66 -4.49 17.17
N GLU A 66 -4.55 -3.57 16.77
CA GLU A 66 -4.64 -2.20 17.27
C GLU A 66 -3.34 -1.37 17.08
N LEU A 67 -2.52 -1.74 16.09
CA LEU A 67 -1.24 -1.08 15.79
C LEU A 67 -1.41 0.13 14.84
N LEU A 68 -2.61 0.34 14.30
CA LEU A 68 -2.93 1.46 13.43
C LEU A 68 -3.93 2.39 14.08
N SER A 69 -3.65 3.69 14.03
CA SER A 69 -4.67 4.71 14.31
C SER A 69 -5.76 4.65 13.26
N ALA A 70 -7.03 4.62 13.69
CA ALA A 70 -8.20 4.60 12.80
C ALA A 70 -8.19 5.75 11.77
N ALA A 71 -7.58 6.89 12.12
CA ALA A 71 -7.45 8.04 11.24
C ALA A 71 -6.51 7.79 10.05
N LYS A 72 -5.52 6.90 10.18
CA LYS A 72 -4.48 6.63 9.16
C LYS A 72 -4.88 5.51 8.20
N VAL A 73 -5.82 4.64 8.59
CA VAL A 73 -6.29 3.49 7.79
C VAL A 73 -6.82 3.90 6.40
N PRO A 74 -7.60 4.99 6.24
CA PRO A 74 -8.07 5.39 4.92
C PRO A 74 -6.94 5.76 3.95
N ASP A 75 -5.88 6.39 4.44
CA ASP A 75 -4.74 6.80 3.60
C ASP A 75 -3.92 5.58 3.17
N LEU A 76 -3.68 4.63 4.09
CA LEU A 76 -3.01 3.37 3.76
C LEU A 76 -3.79 2.56 2.72
N ARG A 77 -5.13 2.57 2.77
CA ARG A 77 -5.98 1.92 1.76
C ARG A 77 -5.92 2.63 0.42
N GLU A 78 -5.85 3.96 0.42
CA GLU A 78 -5.70 4.75 -0.81
C GLU A 78 -4.36 4.43 -1.51
N ILE A 79 -3.27 4.27 -0.75
CA ILE A 79 -1.97 3.84 -1.29
C ILE A 79 -2.08 2.48 -2.00
N VAL A 80 -2.70 1.48 -1.38
CA VAL A 80 -2.87 0.14 -1.99
C VAL A 80 -3.74 0.22 -3.25
N PHE A 81 -4.81 1.00 -3.21
CA PHE A 81 -5.69 1.21 -4.38
C PHE A 81 -4.93 1.81 -5.56
N TRP A 82 -4.09 2.83 -5.32
CA TRP A 82 -3.30 3.41 -6.39
C TRP A 82 -2.19 2.47 -6.89
N ALA A 83 -1.60 1.67 -6.01
CA ALA A 83 -0.63 0.64 -6.40
C ALA A 83 -1.27 -0.40 -7.32
N GLU A 84 -2.49 -0.84 -7.02
CA GLU A 84 -3.26 -1.75 -7.88
C GLU A 84 -3.47 -1.14 -9.27
N LEU A 85 -4.07 0.06 -9.33
CA LEU A 85 -4.40 0.74 -10.59
C LEU A 85 -3.18 0.98 -11.49
N ARG A 86 -2.01 1.27 -10.91
CA ARG A 86 -0.77 1.48 -11.68
C ARG A 86 -0.13 0.19 -12.16
N SER A 87 -0.43 -0.94 -11.51
CA SER A 87 0.14 -2.25 -11.81
C SER A 87 -0.61 -3.00 -12.91
N GLU A 88 -1.82 -2.54 -13.25
CA GLU A 88 -2.61 -3.10 -14.35
C GLU A 88 -1.88 -2.89 -15.70
N PRO A 89 -1.84 -3.92 -16.57
CA PRO A 89 -1.32 -3.75 -17.93
C PRO A 89 -2.11 -2.68 -18.69
N LYS A 90 -1.39 -1.75 -19.34
CA LYS A 90 -1.99 -0.70 -20.18
C LYS A 90 -2.19 -1.15 -21.62
#